data_AF-A0A1V4J7F7-F1
#
_entry.id   AF-A0A1V4J7F7-F1
#
_cell.length_a   1.000
_cell.length_b   1.000
_cell.length_c   1.000
_cell.angle_alpha   90.00
_cell.angle_beta   90.00
_cell.angle_gamma   90.00
#
_symmetry.space_group_name_H-M   'P 1'
#
loop_
_entity.id
_entity.type
_entity.pdbx_description
1 polymer ?
#
loop_
_entity_poly.entity_id
_entity_poly.type
_entity_poly.pdbx_seq_one_letter_code
_entity_poly.pdbx_strand_id
1 'polypeptide(L)'
;MMGLATELRRRMGRVDRHSLARRLLLLCGHHLQSYLQAREALGADPKGNRTLWQEYSRLTGPHPALRSPTAEVSYARAAVEELLQALVPWPHLETRTGRFVVVELVTCNVLLPAIRKMADPDWINLCVWARGSICW
;
A
#
# COMPACT_ATOMS: atom_id res chain seq x y z
N MET A 1 -10.23 -30.03 1.68
CA MET A 1 -9.54 -28.71 1.62
C MET A 1 -10.39 -27.54 1.09
N MET A 2 -11.58 -27.73 0.49
CA MET A 2 -12.44 -26.61 0.02
C MET A 2 -12.97 -25.68 1.14
N GLY A 3 -13.02 -26.12 2.40
CA GLY A 3 -13.59 -25.34 3.50
C GLY A 3 -12.82 -24.06 3.85
N LEU A 4 -11.48 -24.10 3.89
CA LEU A 4 -10.67 -22.95 4.28
C LEU A 4 -10.71 -21.83 3.23
N ALA A 5 -10.51 -22.16 1.96
CA ALA A 5 -10.59 -21.19 0.87
C ALA A 5 -11.98 -20.52 0.79
N THR A 6 -13.04 -21.30 1.01
CA THR A 6 -14.42 -20.79 1.05
C THR A 6 -14.66 -19.88 2.25
N GLU A 7 -14.11 -20.21 3.42
CA GLU A 7 -14.21 -19.37 4.62
C GLU A 7 -13.41 -18.06 4.48
N LEU A 8 -12.20 -18.12 3.93
CA LEU A 8 -11.41 -16.93 3.60
C LEU A 8 -12.16 -16.04 2.62
N ARG A 9 -12.75 -16.61 1.56
CA ARG A 9 -13.57 -15.87 0.60
C ARG A 9 -14.80 -15.24 1.25
N ARG A 10 -15.47 -15.94 2.17
CA ARG A 10 -16.60 -15.42 2.95
C ARG A 10 -16.18 -14.22 3.80
N ARG A 11 -15.05 -14.30 4.49
CA ARG A 11 -14.51 -13.21 5.33
C ARG A 11 -14.06 -12.02 4.51
N MET A 12 -13.38 -12.25 3.39
CA MET A 12 -13.07 -11.20 2.41
C MET A 12 -14.34 -10.52 1.87
N GLY A 13 -15.42 -11.29 1.68
CA GLY A 13 -16.72 -10.76 1.26
C GLY A 13 -17.37 -9.80 2.26
N ARG A 14 -16.99 -9.86 3.55
CA ARG A 14 -17.45 -8.95 4.60
C ARG A 14 -16.64 -7.66 4.69
N VAL A 15 -15.49 -7.58 4.01
CA VAL A 15 -14.71 -6.35 3.97
C VAL A 15 -15.51 -5.30 3.21
N ASP A 16 -15.80 -4.19 3.88
CA ASP A 16 -16.43 -3.03 3.25
C ASP A 16 -15.43 -2.37 2.28
N ARG A 17 -15.50 -2.82 1.04
CA ARG A 17 -14.70 -2.33 -0.08
C ARG A 17 -14.91 -0.84 -0.33
N HIS A 18 -16.11 -0.32 -0.05
CA HIS A 18 -16.42 1.09 -0.28
C HIS A 18 -15.77 1.98 0.79
N SER A 19 -15.88 1.60 2.06
CA SER A 19 -15.20 2.29 3.16
C SER A 19 -13.68 2.26 2.98
N LEU A 20 -13.13 1.11 2.57
CA LEU A 20 -11.70 0.99 2.25
C LEU A 20 -11.30 1.94 1.10
N ALA A 21 -12.03 1.91 -0.01
CA ALA A 21 -11.76 2.79 -1.16
C ALA A 21 -11.83 4.27 -0.77
N ARG A 22 -12.85 4.66 0.02
CA ARG A 22 -12.99 6.04 0.51
C ARG A 22 -11.80 6.47 1.37
N ARG A 23 -11.36 5.62 2.30
CA ARG A 23 -10.18 5.89 3.14
C ARG A 23 -8.91 6.04 2.32
N LEU A 24 -8.73 5.17 1.32
CA LEU A 24 -7.59 5.26 0.39
C LEU A 24 -7.62 6.56 -0.41
N LEU A 25 -8.77 6.95 -0.95
CA LEU A 25 -8.92 8.21 -1.68
C LEU A 25 -8.63 9.43 -0.81
N LEU A 26 -9.10 9.44 0.44
CA LEU A 26 -8.78 10.51 1.39
C LEU A 26 -7.28 10.59 1.66
N LEU A 27 -6.63 9.45 1.90
CA LEU A 27 -5.18 9.40 2.11
C LEU A 27 -4.40 9.92 0.88
N CYS A 28 -4.76 9.46 -0.32
CA CYS A 28 -4.17 9.96 -1.55
C CYS A 28 -4.42 11.46 -1.75
N GLY A 29 -5.62 11.95 -1.41
CA GLY A 29 -5.96 13.38 -1.47
C GLY A 29 -5.08 14.22 -0.54
N HIS A 30 -4.83 13.76 0.68
CA HIS A 30 -3.91 14.42 1.61
C HIS A 30 -2.48 14.48 1.05
N HIS A 31 -1.96 13.36 0.51
CA HIS A 31 -0.64 13.35 -0.10
C HIS A 31 -0.54 14.26 -1.32
N LEU A 32 -1.56 14.30 -2.17
CA LEU A 32 -1.63 15.21 -3.31
C LEU A 32 -1.63 16.67 -2.85
N GLN A 33 -2.41 17.01 -1.84
CA GLN A 33 -2.44 18.37 -1.29
C GLN A 33 -1.07 18.80 -0.75
N SER A 34 -0.42 17.94 0.04
CA SER A 34 0.94 18.20 0.54
C SER A 34 1.96 18.37 -0.60
N TYR A 35 1.83 17.59 -1.67
CA TYR A 35 2.67 17.71 -2.86
C TYR A 35 2.46 19.06 -3.57
N LEU A 36 1.21 19.48 -3.76
CA LEU A 36 0.88 20.76 -4.40
C LEU A 36 1.43 21.94 -3.59
N GLN A 37 1.26 21.90 -2.26
CA GLN A 37 1.82 22.91 -1.35
C GLN A 37 3.34 22.96 -1.40
N ALA A 38 4.02 21.81 -1.43
CA ALA A 38 5.47 21.76 -1.57
C ALA A 38 5.95 22.36 -2.92
N ARG A 39 5.18 22.13 -4.00
CA ARG A 39 5.48 22.67 -5.32
C ARG A 39 5.28 24.18 -5.39
N GLU A 40 4.22 24.71 -4.78
CA GLU A 40 3.97 26.15 -4.67
C GLU A 40 5.06 26.86 -3.87
N ALA A 41 5.48 26.27 -2.73
CA ALA A 41 6.56 26.80 -1.91
C ALA A 41 7.90 26.87 -2.65
N LEU A 42 8.19 25.90 -3.52
CA LEU A 42 9.37 25.95 -4.39
C LEU A 42 9.28 27.02 -5.47
N GLY A 43 8.11 27.20 -6.08
CA GLY A 43 7.90 28.26 -7.08
C GLY A 43 8.05 29.67 -6.50
N ALA A 44 7.78 29.83 -5.19
CA ALA A 44 7.91 31.08 -4.46
C ALA A 44 9.33 31.34 -3.90
N ASP A 45 10.25 30.37 -3.93
CA ASP A 45 11.63 30.53 -3.46
C ASP A 45 12.61 30.77 -4.62
N PRO A 46 13.00 32.02 -4.91
CA PRO A 46 13.92 32.35 -6.00
C PRO A 46 15.37 31.88 -5.76
N LYS A 47 15.71 31.39 -4.57
CA LYS A 47 17.08 30.96 -4.22
C LYS A 47 17.36 29.49 -4.57
N GLY A 48 16.34 28.71 -4.96
CA GLY A 48 16.50 27.37 -5.57
C GLY A 48 17.23 26.32 -4.73
N ASN A 49 17.41 26.54 -3.42
CA ASN A 49 18.35 25.75 -2.62
C ASN A 49 17.73 24.48 -2.03
N ARG A 50 16.43 24.25 -2.25
CA ARG A 50 15.69 23.10 -1.70
C ARG A 50 15.05 22.28 -2.79
N THR A 51 15.04 20.97 -2.60
CA THR A 51 14.38 20.05 -3.51
C THR A 51 12.91 19.83 -3.11
N LEU A 52 12.09 19.42 -4.08
CA LEU A 52 10.68 19.11 -3.86
C LEU A 52 10.48 18.05 -2.77
N TRP A 53 11.38 17.07 -2.74
CA TRP A 53 11.37 16.04 -1.73
C TRP A 53 11.60 16.59 -0.31
N GLN A 54 12.47 17.57 -0.13
CA GLN A 54 12.74 18.18 1.18
C GLN A 54 11.54 18.97 1.68
N GLU A 55 10.93 19.78 0.82
CA GLU A 55 9.73 20.56 1.17
C GLU A 55 8.53 19.65 1.45
N TYR A 56 8.32 18.61 0.64
CA TYR A 56 7.28 17.60 0.86
C TYR A 56 7.50 16.83 2.18
N SER A 57 8.73 16.39 2.43
CA SER A 57 9.10 15.67 3.66
C SER A 57 8.91 16.52 4.91
N ARG A 58 9.05 17.85 4.83
CA ARG A 58 8.75 18.77 5.93
C ARG A 58 7.26 18.81 6.27
N LEU A 59 6.39 18.75 5.27
CA LEU A 59 4.94 18.90 5.45
C LEU A 59 4.28 17.64 6.01
N THR A 60 4.63 16.46 5.48
CA THR A 60 3.93 15.19 5.83
C THR A 60 4.81 14.22 6.61
N GLY A 61 6.12 14.44 6.65
CA GLY A 61 7.08 13.44 7.13
C GLY A 61 7.19 12.26 6.15
N PRO A 62 8.37 11.63 5.99
CA PRO A 62 8.48 10.43 5.19
C PRO A 62 7.74 9.27 5.85
N HIS A 63 6.95 8.53 5.07
CA HIS A 63 6.28 7.31 5.55
C HIS A 63 7.31 6.34 6.17
N PRO A 64 7.01 5.63 7.27
CA PRO A 64 7.98 4.75 7.95
C PRO A 64 8.66 3.74 7.02
N ALA A 65 7.91 3.21 6.05
CA ALA A 65 8.43 2.29 5.03
C ALA A 65 9.49 2.90 4.10
N LEU A 66 9.52 4.23 3.92
CA LEU A 66 10.47 4.93 3.03
C LEU A 66 11.80 5.26 3.71
N ARG A 67 11.97 4.92 5.00
CA ARG A 67 13.20 5.23 5.75
C ARG A 67 14.40 4.39 5.32
N SER A 68 14.17 3.12 4.98
CA SER A 68 15.18 2.19 4.50
C SER A 68 14.53 0.97 3.83
N PRO A 69 15.25 0.22 2.98
CA PRO A 69 14.73 -1.03 2.42
C PRO A 69 14.31 -2.04 3.50
N THR A 70 15.02 -2.06 4.63
CA THR A 70 14.67 -2.91 5.77
C THR A 70 13.37 -2.45 6.46
N ALA A 71 13.12 -1.15 6.54
CA ALA A 71 11.89 -0.60 7.08
C ALA A 71 10.69 -0.87 6.16
N GLU A 72 10.89 -0.83 4.84
CA GLU A 72 9.87 -1.20 3.85
C GLU A 72 9.40 -2.64 4.06
N VAL A 73 10.34 -3.59 4.09
CA VAL A 73 10.05 -5.01 4.29
C VAL A 73 9.40 -5.25 5.65
N SER A 74 9.90 -4.61 6.71
CA SER A 74 9.34 -4.77 8.06
C SER A 74 7.90 -4.25 8.16
N TYR A 75 7.62 -3.11 7.53
CA TYR A 75 6.27 -2.57 7.46
C TYR A 75 5.34 -3.48 6.66
N ALA A 76 5.80 -4.01 5.53
CA ALA A 76 5.03 -4.95 4.72
C ALA A 76 4.71 -6.24 5.48
N ARG A 77 5.67 -6.80 6.23
CA ARG A 77 5.45 -7.97 7.11
C ARG A 77 4.38 -7.70 8.15
N ALA A 78 4.46 -6.58 8.85
CA ALA A 78 3.47 -6.19 9.85
C ALA A 78 2.07 -6.05 9.24
N ALA A 79 1.95 -5.46 8.05
CA ALA A 79 0.68 -5.35 7.34
C ALA A 79 0.10 -6.72 6.94
N VAL A 80 0.94 -7.65 6.47
CA VAL A 80 0.52 -9.02 6.15
C VAL A 80 0.11 -9.78 7.40
N GLU A 81 0.82 -9.61 8.50
CA GLU A 81 0.51 -10.26 9.77
C GLU A 81 -0.86 -9.84 10.30
N GLU A 82 -1.15 -8.54 10.32
CA GLU A 82 -2.47 -8.00 10.67
C GLU A 82 -3.58 -8.52 9.74
N LEU A 83 -3.32 -8.56 8.42
CA LEU A 83 -4.27 -9.06 7.43
C LEU A 83 -4.57 -10.55 7.66
N LEU A 84 -3.54 -11.37 7.90
CA LEU A 84 -3.70 -12.80 8.15
C LEU A 84 -4.41 -13.06 9.47
N GLN A 85 -4.17 -12.26 10.50
CA GLN A 85 -4.89 -12.35 11.78
C GLN A 85 -6.39 -12.09 11.61
N ALA A 86 -6.77 -11.11 10.78
CA ALA A 86 -8.17 -10.82 10.50
C ALA A 86 -8.83 -11.88 9.58
N LEU A 87 -8.11 -12.37 8.58
CA LEU A 87 -8.66 -13.27 7.57
C LEU A 87 -8.68 -14.73 8.01
N VAL A 88 -7.60 -15.24 8.60
CA VAL A 88 -7.43 -16.68 8.79
C VAL A 88 -8.10 -17.17 10.09
N PRO A 89 -9.02 -18.14 10.03
CA PRO A 89 -9.59 -18.74 11.23
C PRO A 89 -8.57 -19.57 12.00
N TRP A 90 -8.67 -19.53 13.33
CA TRP A 90 -8.06 -20.52 14.23
C TRP A 90 -8.41 -21.95 13.78
N PRO A 91 -7.50 -22.94 13.81
CA PRO A 91 -6.10 -22.95 14.26
C PRO A 91 -5.04 -22.83 13.13
N HIS A 92 -5.42 -22.42 11.92
CA HIS A 92 -4.64 -22.69 10.70
C HIS A 92 -3.28 -21.96 10.61
N LEU A 93 -3.00 -20.99 11.49
CA LEU A 93 -1.72 -20.28 11.61
C LEU A 93 -1.15 -20.31 13.05
N GLU A 94 -1.55 -21.28 13.87
CA GLU A 94 -1.14 -21.35 15.27
C GLU A 94 0.34 -21.63 15.48
N THR A 95 0.96 -22.41 14.59
CA THR A 95 2.38 -22.74 14.75
C THR A 95 3.24 -21.50 14.46
N ARG A 96 4.14 -21.14 15.39
CA ARG A 96 5.07 -20.01 15.21
C ARG A 96 5.80 -20.10 13.87
N THR A 97 6.24 -21.30 13.50
CA THR A 97 6.93 -21.56 12.22
C THR A 97 6.00 -21.40 11.03
N GLY A 98 4.77 -21.92 11.08
CA GLY A 98 3.80 -21.80 9.99
C GLY A 98 3.38 -20.36 9.74
N ARG A 99 3.07 -19.61 10.82
CA ARG A 99 2.75 -18.18 10.75
C ARG A 99 3.88 -17.38 10.11
N PHE A 100 5.11 -17.57 10.60
CA PHE A 100 6.28 -16.88 10.06
C PHE A 100 6.47 -17.15 8.56
N VAL A 101 6.43 -18.42 8.15
CA VAL A 101 6.60 -18.80 6.73
C VAL A 101 5.50 -18.21 5.85
N VAL A 102 4.24 -18.26 6.28
CA VAL A 102 3.12 -17.71 5.48
C VAL A 102 3.22 -16.18 5.37
N VAL A 103 3.60 -15.48 6.46
CA VAL A 103 3.84 -14.04 6.43
C VAL A 103 4.96 -13.70 5.44
N GLU A 104 6.08 -14.40 5.48
CA GLU A 104 7.19 -14.17 4.54
C GLU A 104 6.78 -14.44 3.09
N LEU A 105 6.07 -15.55 2.85
CA LEU A 105 5.63 -15.91 1.51
C LEU A 105 4.69 -14.85 0.93
N VAL A 106 3.69 -14.41 1.69
CA VAL A 106 2.74 -13.39 1.22
C VAL A 106 3.43 -12.04 1.07
N THR A 107 4.33 -11.67 1.99
CA THR A 107 5.07 -10.41 1.93
C THR A 107 5.94 -10.33 0.66
N CYS A 108 6.79 -11.35 0.46
CA CYS A 108 7.78 -11.34 -0.61
C CYS A 108 7.21 -11.66 -1.99
N ASN A 109 6.18 -12.52 -2.08
CA ASN A 109 5.64 -12.96 -3.37
C ASN A 109 4.37 -12.22 -3.79
N VAL A 110 3.67 -11.56 -2.87
CA VAL A 110 2.39 -10.90 -3.19
C VAL A 110 2.46 -9.41 -2.89
N LEU A 111 2.66 -9.02 -1.63
CA LEU A 111 2.50 -7.62 -1.23
C LEU A 111 3.59 -6.71 -1.81
N LEU A 112 4.87 -7.04 -1.63
CA LEU A 112 5.97 -6.22 -2.16
C LEU A 112 5.96 -6.15 -3.70
N PRO A 113 5.79 -7.27 -4.44
CA PRO A 113 5.64 -7.19 -5.90
C PRO A 113 4.44 -6.35 -6.33
N ALA A 114 3.30 -6.45 -5.64
CA ALA A 114 2.13 -5.62 -5.93
C ALA A 114 2.41 -4.13 -5.70
N ILE A 115 3.05 -3.76 -4.59
CA ILE A 115 3.45 -2.38 -4.30
C ILE A 115 4.38 -1.85 -5.39
N ARG A 116 5.43 -2.61 -5.75
CA ARG A 116 6.37 -2.22 -6.82
C ARG A 116 5.66 -2.03 -8.15
N LYS A 117 4.75 -2.93 -8.50
CA LYS A 117 3.96 -2.84 -9.73
C LYS A 117 3.03 -1.62 -9.73
N MET A 118 2.40 -1.31 -8.59
CA MET A 118 1.54 -0.13 -8.46
C MET A 118 2.33 1.19 -8.44
N ALA A 119 3.61 1.16 -8.06
CA ALA A 119 4.49 2.31 -8.08
C ALA A 119 5.13 2.55 -9.46
N ASP A 120 5.07 1.57 -10.36
CA ASP A 120 5.59 1.67 -11.71
C ASP A 120 4.71 2.59 -12.56
N PRO A 121 5.23 3.75 -13.03
CA PRO A 121 4.47 4.69 -13.82
C PRO A 121 3.95 4.09 -15.13
N ASP A 122 4.69 3.14 -15.73
CA ASP A 122 4.25 2.49 -16.97
C ASP A 122 3.05 1.59 -16.71
N TRP A 123 3.05 0.88 -15.58
CA TRP A 123 1.90 0.06 -15.19
C TRP A 123 0.67 0.91 -14.86
N ILE A 124 0.85 2.03 -14.13
CA ILE A 124 -0.23 2.97 -13.86
C ILE A 124 -0.82 3.49 -15.18
N ASN A 125 0.03 3.93 -16.10
CA ASN A 125 -0.39 4.40 -17.41
C ASN A 125 -1.18 3.32 -18.13
N LEU A 126 -0.64 2.10 -18.26
CA LEU A 126 -1.33 0.98 -18.90
C LEU A 126 -2.69 0.68 -18.27
N CYS A 127 -2.83 0.77 -16.94
CA CYS A 127 -4.12 0.59 -16.28
C CYS A 127 -5.14 1.69 -16.59
N VAL A 128 -4.69 2.95 -16.74
CA VAL A 128 -5.54 4.07 -17.16
C VAL A 128 -5.94 3.92 -18.62
N TRP A 129 -5.00 3.60 -19.51
CA TRP A 129 -5.26 3.38 -20.94
C TRP A 129 -6.15 2.16 -21.18
N ALA A 130 -5.95 1.04 -20.47
CA ALA A 130 -6.77 -0.17 -20.59
C ALA A 130 -8.22 0.06 -20.12
N ARG A 131 -8.45 0.99 -19.18
CA ARG A 131 -9.80 1.44 -18.79
C ARG A 131 -10.46 2.37 -19.81
N GLY A 132 -9.70 2.94 -20.75
CA GLY A 132 -10.24 3.65 -21.92
C GLY A 132 -10.85 2.70 -22.97
N SER A 133 -10.55 1.40 -22.91
CA SER A 133 -11.05 0.37 -23.84
C SER A 133 -12.18 -0.49 -23.26
N ILE A 134 -12.60 -0.23 -22.02
CA ILE A 134 -13.83 -0.80 -21.44
C ILE A 134 -14.85 0.33 -21.44
N CYS A 135 -15.47 0.51 -22.60
CA CYS A 135 -16.63 1.38 -22.78
C CYS A 135 -17.78 0.98 -21.84
N TRP A 136 -18.60 1.97 -21.52
CA TRP A 136 -20.01 1.81 -21.18
C TRP A 136 -20.70 0.77 -22.07
#